data_AF-E2SS69-F1
#
_entry.id   AF-E2SS69-F1
#
_cell.length_a   1.000
_cell.length_b   1.000
_cell.length_c   1.000
_cell.angle_alpha   90.00
_cell.angle_beta   90.00
_cell.angle_gamma   90.00
#
_symmetry.space_group_name_H-M   'P 1'
#
loop_
_entity.id
_entity.type
_entity.pdbx_description
1 polymer ?
#
loop_
_entity_poly.entity_id
_entity_poly.type
_entity_poly.pdbx_seq_one_letter_code
_entity_poly.pdbx_strand_id
1 'polypeptide(L)'
;ENANNVQGTWKWYKSKTQCGEGGTIAAPAQDSGDWEQLASGYSPTINKANSSLTISEDMWKHYIKAEFVPNKEIGYGGDSIQQVNPNYVRQIYEEEIKIESSTKDGNGDAAAYPGTTITATVENWSKADLNDRLKIYADDLNPEELTGAAITDDTLTITLDSAKLKQDKNVYVKLTVPKNINLYVDSELNEIPKDNVYKSNIIPYKYGIPIHSLTDMEAFLKHDTAYNGGIYTDRSALYIITDNINMEKSSLTNAMIISAGIFKGTLDGQYHTVSFPPTPFFIHVTGDSKTSPAVIKNLIINNSKANINASDTSVGHYRSAGALTPFGEFVTLERVLLTQSKLGGYLDGGGLIGKVSDEITKKGSYLDMHECATSGVDVIGYDKSMRLLGGMVGFLFSSGEIKNSFSISSSVSSPNASDDSLMGGIVGGSGDIGIWGGASKNFTALFENVYASSQISDVKIAGGVNGNMSLNGKTSNAILTMNNVFYDQTISPGTNLIANQDVGGRPLYTQDMIGTKLNVFGDKLWTYQDGYYPVLSWLKDHPITKMYTATRGAFTSVIPDQTSSEDMFNGSISGAIKIPEELQKNAYSIESTDPNILKVTDG
;
A
#
# COMPACT_ATOMS: atom_id res chain seq x y z
N GLU A 1 51.91 -37.70 -2.09
CA GLU A 1 52.19 -38.98 -2.76
C GLU A 1 52.62 -38.71 -4.21
N ASN A 2 53.80 -39.21 -4.59
CA ASN A 2 54.48 -39.14 -5.90
C ASN A 2 54.11 -38.00 -6.88
N ALA A 3 54.93 -36.94 -6.88
CA ALA A 3 54.98 -35.91 -7.93
C ALA A 3 55.55 -36.41 -9.29
N ASN A 4 55.83 -37.71 -9.41
CA ASN A 4 56.36 -38.31 -10.64
C ASN A 4 55.22 -38.58 -11.61
N ASN A 5 55.33 -38.11 -12.85
CA ASN A 5 54.40 -38.38 -13.94
C ASN A 5 54.37 -39.89 -14.26
N VAL A 6 53.35 -40.61 -13.79
CA VAL A 6 53.21 -42.07 -13.96
C VAL A 6 52.16 -42.46 -15.02
N GLN A 7 51.31 -41.53 -15.44
CA GLN A 7 50.25 -41.76 -16.43
C GLN A 7 50.39 -40.84 -17.64
N GLY A 8 50.54 -39.54 -17.41
CA GLY A 8 50.59 -38.55 -18.48
C GLY A 8 50.43 -37.13 -17.96
N THR A 9 50.61 -36.19 -18.87
CA THR A 9 50.62 -34.75 -18.60
C THR A 9 49.50 -34.06 -19.37
N TRP A 10 48.79 -33.16 -18.70
CA TRP A 10 47.91 -32.21 -19.34
C TRP A 10 48.70 -31.06 -19.97
N LYS A 11 48.36 -30.73 -21.21
CA LYS A 11 48.81 -29.53 -21.93
C LYS A 11 47.58 -28.75 -22.37
N TRP A 12 47.63 -27.44 -22.18
CA TRP A 12 46.59 -26.52 -22.65
C TRP A 12 47.16 -25.59 -23.70
N TYR A 13 46.32 -25.18 -24.64
CA TYR A 13 46.70 -24.33 -25.75
C TYR A 13 45.65 -23.25 -25.99
N LYS A 14 46.09 -22.11 -26.52
CA LYS A 14 45.22 -21.10 -27.14
C LYS A 14 45.47 -21.03 -28.66
N SER A 15 44.49 -20.65 -29.47
CA SER A 15 44.72 -20.40 -30.90
C SER A 15 45.69 -19.23 -31.10
N LYS A 16 46.53 -19.25 -32.13
CA LYS A 16 47.42 -18.12 -32.47
C LYS A 16 46.65 -16.95 -33.06
N THR A 17 45.61 -17.25 -33.84
CA THR A 17 44.67 -16.28 -34.38
C THR A 17 43.56 -16.00 -33.38
N GLN A 18 43.12 -14.75 -33.33
CA GLN A 18 41.93 -14.39 -32.56
C GLN A 18 40.65 -14.89 -33.26
N CYS A 19 39.57 -15.06 -32.50
CA CYS A 19 38.29 -15.58 -32.98
C CYS A 19 37.52 -14.60 -33.89
N GLY A 20 38.03 -13.37 -34.08
CA GLY A 20 37.33 -12.28 -34.76
C GLY A 20 36.22 -11.67 -33.91
N GLU A 21 35.68 -10.53 -34.34
CA GLU A 21 34.54 -9.90 -33.66
C GLU A 21 33.34 -10.87 -33.67
N GLY A 22 32.91 -11.29 -32.48
CA GLY A 22 31.78 -12.20 -32.33
C GLY A 22 31.99 -13.65 -32.82
N GLY A 23 33.24 -14.08 -33.09
CA GLY A 23 33.54 -15.48 -33.39
C GLY A 23 33.40 -15.84 -34.87
N THR A 24 33.59 -14.85 -35.73
CA THR A 24 33.47 -14.96 -37.19
C THR A 24 34.57 -15.79 -37.83
N ILE A 25 35.68 -16.05 -37.13
CA ILE A 25 36.78 -16.89 -37.60
C ILE A 25 36.63 -18.27 -36.97
N ALA A 26 36.45 -19.31 -37.77
CA ALA A 26 36.29 -20.68 -37.28
C ALA A 26 37.51 -21.17 -36.46
N ALA A 27 37.24 -22.04 -35.48
CA ALA A 27 38.29 -22.68 -34.70
C ALA A 27 39.29 -23.43 -35.59
N PRO A 28 40.61 -23.32 -35.34
CA PRO A 28 41.60 -24.10 -36.06
C PRO A 28 41.36 -25.60 -35.91
N ALA A 29 41.78 -26.38 -36.90
CA ALA A 29 41.74 -27.83 -36.78
C ALA A 29 42.58 -28.29 -35.58
N GLN A 30 42.11 -29.34 -34.90
CA GLN A 30 42.71 -29.85 -33.67
C GLN A 30 44.22 -30.14 -33.81
N ASP A 31 44.63 -30.70 -34.94
CA ASP A 31 46.01 -31.11 -35.22
C ASP A 31 46.83 -30.06 -35.99
N SER A 32 46.33 -28.83 -36.13
CA SER A 32 47.06 -27.79 -36.88
C SER A 32 48.21 -27.17 -36.07
N GLY A 33 49.13 -26.51 -36.78
CA GLY A 33 50.21 -25.71 -36.18
C GLY A 33 49.75 -24.37 -35.62
N ASP A 34 48.45 -24.08 -35.60
CA ASP A 34 47.88 -22.77 -35.25
C ASP A 34 47.56 -22.64 -33.76
N TRP A 35 48.09 -23.54 -32.94
CA TRP A 35 47.92 -23.55 -31.49
C TRP A 35 49.23 -23.13 -30.79
N GLU A 36 49.11 -22.35 -29.72
CA GLU A 36 50.19 -21.94 -28.83
C GLU A 36 49.99 -22.58 -27.46
N GLN A 37 50.99 -23.31 -26.96
CA GLN A 37 50.91 -23.99 -25.67
C GLN A 37 51.02 -22.98 -24.52
N LEU A 38 50.13 -23.11 -23.52
CA LEU A 38 50.17 -22.33 -22.29
C LEU A 38 51.24 -22.87 -21.35
N ALA A 39 52.02 -21.97 -20.74
CA ALA A 39 53.09 -22.32 -19.82
C ALA A 39 52.59 -22.61 -18.38
N SER A 40 51.42 -22.09 -18.01
CA SER A 40 50.87 -22.17 -16.64
C SER A 40 49.36 -21.88 -16.64
N GLY A 41 48.73 -21.86 -15.46
CA GLY A 41 47.33 -21.48 -15.27
C GLY A 41 46.35 -22.65 -15.25
N TYR A 42 46.84 -23.90 -15.25
CA TYR A 42 46.00 -25.09 -15.18
C TYR A 42 46.51 -26.09 -14.15
N SER A 43 45.59 -26.83 -13.54
CA SER A 43 45.88 -27.82 -12.50
C SER A 43 44.77 -28.87 -12.44
N PRO A 44 45.06 -30.12 -12.07
CA PRO A 44 46.38 -30.74 -11.92
C PRO A 44 47.10 -30.96 -13.27
N THR A 45 48.43 -30.83 -13.30
CA THR A 45 49.23 -30.95 -14.54
C THR A 45 49.57 -32.40 -14.91
N ILE A 46 49.50 -33.35 -13.98
CA ILE A 46 49.89 -34.76 -14.18
C ILE A 46 48.95 -35.74 -13.46
N ASN A 47 48.87 -36.98 -13.96
CA ASN A 47 48.32 -38.17 -13.28
C ASN A 47 46.87 -38.07 -12.78
N LYS A 48 46.01 -37.33 -13.50
CA LYS A 48 44.61 -37.14 -13.14
C LYS A 48 43.72 -37.19 -14.36
N ALA A 49 42.52 -37.73 -14.17
CA ALA A 49 41.51 -37.88 -15.22
C ALA A 49 40.98 -36.54 -15.74
N ASN A 50 41.14 -35.46 -14.98
CA ASN A 50 40.70 -34.11 -15.32
C ASN A 50 41.79 -33.07 -15.00
N SER A 51 41.77 -31.97 -15.74
CA SER A 51 42.52 -30.74 -15.49
C SER A 51 41.58 -29.56 -15.68
N SER A 52 41.75 -28.52 -14.88
CA SER A 52 41.03 -27.25 -15.01
C SER A 52 42.01 -26.16 -15.40
N LEU A 53 41.57 -25.24 -16.25
CA LEU A 53 42.34 -24.07 -16.70
C LEU A 53 41.66 -22.82 -16.15
N THR A 54 42.42 -21.96 -15.48
CA THR A 54 42.01 -20.60 -15.13
C THR A 54 42.17 -19.70 -16.36
N ILE A 55 41.07 -19.11 -16.81
CA ILE A 55 41.05 -18.21 -17.96
C ILE A 55 41.62 -16.84 -17.55
N SER A 56 42.43 -16.22 -18.43
CA SER A 56 42.86 -14.82 -18.29
C SER A 56 42.20 -13.95 -19.36
N GLU A 57 42.17 -12.62 -19.18
CA GLU A 57 41.55 -11.68 -20.14
C GLU A 57 42.10 -11.82 -21.57
N ASP A 58 43.41 -12.07 -21.72
CA ASP A 58 44.04 -12.28 -23.03
C ASP A 58 43.42 -13.48 -23.77
N MET A 59 43.03 -14.51 -23.02
CA MET A 59 42.49 -15.74 -23.58
C MET A 59 41.05 -15.59 -24.09
N TRP A 60 40.36 -14.48 -23.79
CA TRP A 60 39.01 -14.21 -24.28
C TRP A 60 38.95 -14.08 -25.80
N LYS A 61 40.04 -13.65 -26.44
CA LYS A 61 40.06 -13.46 -27.89
C LYS A 61 40.43 -14.74 -28.65
N HIS A 62 40.62 -15.87 -27.97
CA HIS A 62 41.22 -17.08 -28.56
C HIS A 62 40.42 -18.37 -28.25
N TYR A 63 40.50 -19.36 -29.13
CA TYR A 63 39.98 -20.71 -28.87
C TYR A 63 40.90 -21.46 -27.93
N ILE A 64 40.36 -22.42 -27.17
CA ILE A 64 41.11 -23.22 -26.20
C ILE A 64 41.11 -24.70 -26.59
N LYS A 65 42.27 -25.34 -26.47
CA LYS A 65 42.44 -26.79 -26.66
C LYS A 65 43.13 -27.40 -25.44
N ALA A 66 42.67 -28.58 -25.02
CA ALA A 66 43.35 -29.41 -24.04
C ALA A 66 43.88 -30.69 -24.71
N GLU A 67 45.04 -31.15 -24.27
CA GLU A 67 45.65 -32.41 -24.68
C GLU A 67 46.16 -33.16 -23.45
N PHE A 68 45.80 -34.43 -23.33
CA PHE A 68 46.44 -35.34 -22.39
C PHE A 68 47.49 -36.18 -23.14
N VAL A 69 48.76 -35.98 -22.80
CA VAL A 69 49.89 -36.70 -23.40
C VAL A 69 50.30 -37.85 -22.49
N PRO A 70 50.11 -39.12 -22.90
CA PRO A 70 50.46 -40.28 -22.07
C PRO A 70 51.97 -40.42 -21.90
N ASN A 71 52.42 -40.90 -20.73
CA ASN A 71 53.83 -41.13 -20.44
C ASN A 71 54.33 -42.46 -21.04
N LYS A 72 54.73 -42.41 -22.31
CA LYS A 72 55.20 -43.57 -23.07
C LYS A 72 56.53 -44.16 -22.55
N GLU A 73 57.38 -43.36 -21.89
CA GLU A 73 58.71 -43.80 -21.42
C GLU A 73 58.63 -44.86 -20.31
N ILE A 74 57.51 -44.91 -19.57
CA ILE A 74 57.28 -45.86 -18.47
C ILE A 74 56.16 -46.86 -18.78
N GLY A 75 55.78 -46.99 -20.05
CA GLY A 75 54.83 -48.00 -20.53
C GLY A 75 53.35 -47.59 -20.50
N TYR A 76 53.01 -46.33 -20.20
CA TYR A 76 51.63 -45.83 -20.34
C TYR A 76 51.39 -45.43 -21.80
N GLY A 77 50.75 -46.31 -22.57
CA GLY A 77 50.57 -46.20 -24.02
C GLY A 77 49.23 -45.59 -24.45
N GLY A 78 49.13 -45.26 -25.74
CA GLY A 78 47.97 -44.63 -26.37
C GLY A 78 48.33 -43.40 -27.20
N ASP A 79 47.39 -42.94 -28.02
CA ASP A 79 47.48 -41.64 -28.68
C ASP A 79 47.08 -40.53 -27.70
N SER A 80 47.60 -39.32 -27.93
CA SER A 80 47.18 -38.15 -27.15
C SER A 80 45.67 -37.95 -27.28
N ILE A 81 44.98 -37.73 -26.17
CA ILE A 81 43.56 -37.33 -26.20
C ILE A 81 43.54 -35.81 -26.33
N GLN A 82 43.08 -35.32 -27.46
CA GLN A 82 42.95 -33.90 -27.73
C GLN A 82 41.46 -33.53 -27.80
N GLN A 83 41.11 -32.42 -27.16
CA GLN A 83 39.78 -31.86 -27.19
C GLN A 83 39.88 -30.36 -27.41
N VAL A 84 39.33 -29.88 -28.52
CA VAL A 84 39.15 -28.45 -28.79
C VAL A 84 37.83 -28.01 -28.20
N ASN A 85 37.81 -26.93 -27.41
CA ASN A 85 36.55 -26.26 -27.10
C ASN A 85 36.15 -25.45 -28.34
N PRO A 86 35.02 -25.79 -29.00
CA PRO A 86 34.55 -25.02 -30.15
C PRO A 86 34.05 -23.63 -29.74
N ASN A 87 33.91 -23.37 -28.43
CA ASN A 87 33.55 -22.08 -27.87
C ASN A 87 34.80 -21.28 -27.45
N TYR A 88 34.67 -19.95 -27.43
CA TYR A 88 35.68 -19.03 -26.90
C TYR A 88 35.02 -18.02 -25.94
N VAL A 89 35.77 -17.48 -24.99
CA VAL A 89 35.22 -16.63 -23.91
C VAL A 89 34.94 -15.23 -24.46
N ARG A 90 33.68 -14.85 -24.64
CA ARG A 90 33.33 -13.54 -25.19
C ARG A 90 32.89 -12.62 -24.04
N GLN A 91 33.86 -12.04 -23.34
CA GLN A 91 33.67 -11.03 -22.28
C GLN A 91 32.94 -11.53 -21.03
N ILE A 92 33.14 -10.84 -19.90
CA ILE A 92 32.33 -11.03 -18.68
C ILE A 92 30.86 -10.78 -19.03
N TYR A 93 29.98 -11.67 -18.58
CA TYR A 93 28.54 -11.54 -18.79
C TYR A 93 27.95 -10.56 -17.76
N GLU A 94 27.51 -9.40 -18.22
CA GLU A 94 27.07 -8.29 -17.37
C GLU A 94 25.61 -7.87 -17.64
N GLU A 95 24.85 -8.68 -18.40
CA GLU A 95 23.46 -8.34 -18.73
C GLU A 95 22.57 -8.33 -17.47
N GLU A 96 21.87 -7.23 -17.25
CA GLU A 96 20.93 -7.06 -16.12
C GLU A 96 19.53 -6.70 -16.63
N ILE A 97 18.49 -7.10 -15.89
CA ILE A 97 17.10 -6.81 -16.26
C ILE A 97 16.57 -5.69 -15.39
N LYS A 98 16.34 -4.52 -15.98
CA LYS A 98 15.57 -3.45 -15.35
C LYS A 98 14.12 -3.56 -15.80
N ILE A 99 13.19 -3.72 -14.86
CA ILE A 99 11.75 -3.79 -15.13
C ILE A 99 11.03 -2.58 -14.51
N GLU A 100 10.13 -1.97 -15.27
CA GLU A 100 9.38 -0.77 -14.90
C GLU A 100 7.91 -0.94 -15.25
N SER A 101 7.05 -0.35 -14.41
CA SER A 101 5.62 -0.20 -14.69
C SER A 101 5.32 1.24 -15.08
N SER A 102 4.42 1.42 -16.03
CA SER A 102 3.83 2.72 -16.36
C SER A 102 2.88 3.26 -15.28
N THR A 103 2.46 2.41 -14.35
CA THR A 103 1.59 2.78 -13.22
C THR A 103 2.28 2.51 -11.88
N LYS A 104 1.79 3.17 -10.84
CA LYS A 104 2.27 3.06 -9.47
C LYS A 104 1.06 3.04 -8.54
N ASP A 105 1.22 2.47 -7.36
CA ASP A 105 0.23 2.64 -6.30
C ASP A 105 0.29 4.08 -5.73
N GLY A 106 -0.63 4.41 -4.83
CA GLY A 106 -0.68 5.72 -4.19
C GLY A 106 0.48 6.03 -3.25
N ASN A 107 1.28 5.03 -2.86
CA ASN A 107 2.52 5.24 -2.11
C ASN A 107 3.73 5.53 -3.03
N GLY A 108 3.58 5.32 -4.34
CA GLY A 108 4.61 5.55 -5.35
C GLY A 108 5.43 4.31 -5.70
N ASP A 109 5.05 3.14 -5.19
CA ASP A 109 5.66 1.85 -5.50
C ASP A 109 5.18 1.34 -6.86
N ALA A 110 6.02 0.58 -7.56
CA ALA A 110 5.64 0.00 -8.85
C ALA A 110 4.48 -0.99 -8.66
N ALA A 111 3.39 -0.76 -9.40
CA ALA A 111 2.21 -1.61 -9.39
C ALA A 111 1.68 -1.75 -10.83
N ALA A 112 0.84 -2.73 -11.08
CA ALA A 112 0.24 -2.94 -12.39
C ALA A 112 -1.25 -3.31 -12.30
N TYR A 113 -1.99 -2.89 -13.32
CA TYR A 113 -3.43 -3.03 -13.43
C TYR A 113 -3.79 -3.40 -14.87
N PRO A 114 -5.05 -3.79 -15.16
CA PRO A 114 -5.52 -3.85 -16.54
C PRO A 114 -5.23 -2.56 -17.32
N GLY A 115 -4.63 -2.70 -18.50
CA GLY A 115 -4.20 -1.57 -19.33
C GLY A 115 -2.82 -0.99 -18.99
N THR A 116 -2.16 -1.46 -17.92
CA THR A 116 -0.80 -1.04 -17.59
C THR A 116 0.20 -1.56 -18.61
N THR A 117 1.11 -0.69 -19.07
CA THR A 117 2.29 -1.09 -19.84
C THR A 117 3.44 -1.44 -18.90
N ILE A 118 4.04 -2.61 -19.12
CA ILE A 118 5.28 -3.06 -18.50
C ILE A 118 6.40 -2.94 -19.52
N THR A 119 7.52 -2.37 -19.09
CA THR A 119 8.74 -2.22 -19.89
C THR A 119 9.89 -2.91 -19.17
N ALA A 120 10.63 -3.75 -19.87
CA ALA A 120 11.84 -4.37 -19.36
C ALA A 120 13.00 -4.08 -20.31
N THR A 121 14.09 -3.54 -19.78
CA THR A 121 15.30 -3.19 -20.53
C THR A 121 16.43 -4.12 -20.09
N VAL A 122 17.17 -4.66 -21.06
CA VAL A 122 18.40 -5.41 -20.80
C VAL A 122 19.56 -4.43 -20.77
N GLU A 123 20.02 -4.09 -19.57
CA GLU A 123 21.22 -3.26 -19.38
C GLU A 123 22.47 -4.08 -19.73
N ASN A 124 23.52 -3.41 -20.23
CA ASN A 124 24.76 -4.03 -20.73
C ASN A 124 24.51 -5.13 -21.79
N TRP A 125 23.44 -4.97 -22.59
CA TRP A 125 23.02 -5.95 -23.59
C TRP A 125 24.17 -6.40 -24.51
N SER A 126 24.38 -7.71 -24.59
CA SER A 126 25.48 -8.34 -25.34
C SER A 126 25.29 -8.27 -26.87
N LYS A 127 24.24 -7.59 -27.36
CA LYS A 127 23.76 -7.57 -28.76
C LYS A 127 23.36 -8.95 -29.30
N ALA A 128 23.25 -9.96 -28.44
CA ALA A 128 22.69 -11.25 -28.84
C ALA A 128 21.17 -11.12 -28.92
N ASP A 129 20.57 -11.77 -29.91
CA ASP A 129 19.12 -11.77 -30.14
C ASP A 129 18.36 -12.02 -28.83
N LEU A 130 17.33 -11.24 -28.55
CA LEU A 130 16.52 -11.37 -27.34
C LEU A 130 15.25 -12.19 -27.57
N ASN A 131 14.91 -12.48 -28.84
CA ASN A 131 13.83 -13.40 -29.17
C ASN A 131 14.09 -14.76 -28.50
N ASP A 132 13.05 -15.30 -27.86
CA ASP A 132 13.08 -16.50 -27.00
C ASP A 132 13.92 -16.43 -25.71
N ARG A 133 14.75 -15.38 -25.52
CA ARG A 133 15.58 -15.20 -24.33
C ARG A 133 14.94 -14.30 -23.29
N LEU A 134 14.31 -13.22 -23.72
CA LEU A 134 13.66 -12.24 -22.86
C LEU A 134 12.15 -12.49 -22.88
N LYS A 135 11.61 -13.02 -21.78
CA LYS A 135 10.22 -13.45 -21.68
C LYS A 135 9.59 -12.94 -20.40
N ILE A 136 8.35 -12.46 -20.52
CA ILE A 136 7.57 -11.98 -19.37
C ILE A 136 6.65 -13.08 -18.86
N TYR A 137 6.51 -13.15 -17.54
CA TYR A 137 5.70 -14.13 -16.84
C TYR A 137 4.78 -13.48 -15.82
N ALA A 138 3.65 -14.15 -15.56
CA ALA A 138 2.81 -13.92 -14.40
C ALA A 138 2.84 -15.14 -13.47
N ASP A 139 2.63 -14.91 -12.17
CA ASP A 139 2.65 -15.93 -11.10
C ASP A 139 4.06 -16.45 -10.76
N ASP A 140 4.35 -16.50 -9.47
CA ASP A 140 5.61 -17.03 -8.95
C ASP A 140 5.55 -18.56 -8.73
N LEU A 141 4.39 -19.09 -8.34
CA LEU A 141 4.22 -20.49 -7.99
C LEU A 141 4.05 -21.35 -9.24
N ASN A 142 3.23 -20.89 -10.18
CA ASN A 142 2.97 -21.56 -11.45
C ASN A 142 3.18 -20.58 -12.61
N PRO A 143 4.44 -20.32 -13.01
CA PRO A 143 4.75 -19.30 -14.01
C PRO A 143 3.99 -19.48 -15.33
N GLU A 144 3.24 -18.46 -15.70
CA GLU A 144 2.50 -18.37 -16.96
C GLU A 144 3.18 -17.35 -17.87
N GLU A 145 3.65 -17.77 -19.04
CA GLU A 145 4.26 -16.86 -20.03
C GLU A 145 3.21 -15.93 -20.63
N LEU A 146 3.41 -14.62 -20.52
CA LEU A 146 2.50 -13.64 -21.10
C LEU A 146 2.82 -13.42 -22.59
N THR A 147 1.87 -13.78 -23.44
CA THR A 147 2.00 -13.61 -24.90
C THR A 147 1.63 -12.20 -25.36
N GLY A 148 2.24 -11.76 -26.46
CA GLY A 148 1.96 -10.45 -27.07
C GLY A 148 2.91 -9.32 -26.68
N ALA A 149 4.02 -9.65 -25.99
CA ALA A 149 5.11 -8.71 -25.79
C ALA A 149 5.83 -8.40 -27.11
N ALA A 150 6.20 -7.14 -27.31
CA ALA A 150 7.04 -6.70 -28.42
C ALA A 150 8.46 -6.45 -27.91
N ILE A 151 9.46 -6.89 -28.67
CA ILE A 151 10.87 -6.63 -28.40
C ILE A 151 11.41 -5.71 -29.50
N THR A 152 11.96 -4.57 -29.09
CA THR A 152 12.66 -3.63 -29.95
C THR A 152 14.02 -3.34 -29.32
N ASP A 153 15.10 -3.65 -30.05
CA ASP A 153 16.48 -3.56 -29.56
C ASP A 153 16.68 -4.31 -28.24
N ASP A 154 16.99 -3.62 -27.15
CA ASP A 154 17.23 -4.15 -25.79
C ASP A 154 15.99 -4.17 -24.90
N THR A 155 14.84 -3.78 -25.45
CA THR A 155 13.65 -3.47 -24.65
C THR A 155 12.48 -4.38 -25.02
N LEU A 156 11.88 -5.02 -24.01
CA LEU A 156 10.59 -5.70 -24.07
C LEU A 156 9.49 -4.79 -23.55
N THR A 157 8.38 -4.68 -24.28
CA THR A 157 7.18 -3.94 -23.84
C THR A 157 5.93 -4.79 -24.02
N ILE A 158 5.03 -4.74 -23.03
CA ILE A 158 3.72 -5.39 -23.09
C ILE A 158 2.68 -4.56 -22.35
N THR A 159 1.46 -4.49 -22.88
CA THR A 159 0.30 -3.95 -22.17
C THR A 159 -0.50 -5.09 -21.58
N LEU A 160 -0.72 -5.07 -20.26
CA LEU A 160 -1.42 -6.12 -19.55
C LEU A 160 -2.92 -6.08 -19.85
N ASP A 161 -3.45 -7.21 -20.28
CA ASP A 161 -4.86 -7.35 -20.63
C ASP A 161 -5.65 -8.00 -19.49
N SER A 162 -6.73 -7.34 -19.07
CA SER A 162 -7.74 -7.86 -18.13
C SER A 162 -8.28 -9.25 -18.49
N ALA A 163 -8.34 -9.61 -19.77
CA ALA A 163 -8.87 -10.89 -20.22
C ALA A 163 -7.93 -12.06 -19.87
N LYS A 164 -6.62 -11.79 -19.74
CA LYS A 164 -5.60 -12.80 -19.45
C LYS A 164 -5.36 -12.97 -17.94
N LEU A 165 -5.37 -11.87 -17.18
CA LEU A 165 -5.06 -11.88 -15.75
C LEU A 165 -6.30 -11.51 -14.92
N LYS A 166 -7.12 -12.52 -14.59
CA LYS A 166 -8.41 -12.37 -13.89
C LYS A 166 -8.35 -12.41 -12.35
N GLN A 167 -7.14 -12.32 -11.80
CA GLN A 167 -6.88 -12.34 -10.36
C GLN A 167 -5.54 -11.65 -10.08
N ASP A 168 -5.28 -11.33 -8.82
CA ASP A 168 -4.01 -10.79 -8.37
C ASP A 168 -2.85 -11.74 -8.71
N LYS A 169 -1.78 -11.19 -9.27
CA LYS A 169 -0.59 -11.92 -9.71
C LYS A 169 0.67 -11.08 -9.51
N ASN A 170 1.82 -11.72 -9.62
CA ASN A 170 3.12 -11.04 -9.70
C ASN A 170 3.62 -11.13 -11.13
N VAL A 171 4.05 -10.01 -11.69
CA VAL A 171 4.61 -9.92 -13.05
C VAL A 171 6.11 -9.71 -12.95
N TYR A 172 6.87 -10.44 -13.76
CA TYR A 172 8.32 -10.33 -13.83
C TYR A 172 8.84 -10.83 -15.16
N VAL A 173 10.09 -10.54 -15.45
CA VAL A 173 10.75 -10.94 -16.69
C VAL A 173 11.90 -11.91 -16.39
N LYS A 174 12.08 -12.89 -17.27
CA LYS A 174 13.23 -13.78 -17.28
C LYS A 174 14.10 -13.50 -18.49
N LEU A 175 15.41 -13.52 -18.29
CA LEU A 175 16.43 -13.43 -19.33
C LEU A 175 17.28 -14.70 -19.30
N THR A 176 17.30 -15.43 -20.40
CA THR A 176 18.17 -16.60 -20.57
C THR A 176 19.50 -16.19 -21.18
N VAL A 177 20.61 -16.77 -20.69
CA VAL A 177 21.94 -16.56 -21.27
C VAL A 177 21.96 -16.93 -22.77
N PRO A 178 22.71 -16.21 -23.64
CA PRO A 178 22.68 -16.50 -25.07
C PRO A 178 23.10 -17.94 -25.41
N LYS A 179 22.29 -18.62 -26.21
CA LYS A 179 22.57 -19.97 -26.74
C LYS A 179 23.44 -19.88 -28.00
N ASN A 180 24.68 -19.46 -27.85
CA ASN A 180 25.65 -19.35 -28.95
C ASN A 180 26.99 -20.02 -28.62
N ILE A 181 27.99 -19.85 -29.51
CA ILE A 181 29.32 -20.43 -29.35
C ILE A 181 30.20 -19.72 -28.31
N ASN A 182 29.67 -18.72 -27.60
CA ASN A 182 30.46 -18.01 -26.60
C ASN A 182 30.46 -18.80 -25.28
N LEU A 183 31.56 -18.72 -24.54
CA LEU A 183 31.65 -19.10 -23.13
C LEU A 183 31.45 -17.81 -22.31
N TYR A 184 30.36 -17.77 -21.53
CA TYR A 184 30.05 -16.65 -20.63
C TYR A 184 30.64 -16.93 -19.25
N VAL A 185 31.23 -15.91 -18.64
CA VAL A 185 31.81 -15.99 -17.29
C VAL A 185 31.34 -14.84 -16.42
N ASP A 186 31.31 -15.03 -15.11
CA ASP A 186 31.03 -13.97 -14.14
C ASP A 186 32.26 -13.06 -13.92
N SER A 187 32.14 -12.06 -13.04
CA SER A 187 33.22 -11.13 -12.70
C SER A 187 34.42 -11.78 -12.01
N GLU A 188 34.26 -12.99 -11.48
CA GLU A 188 35.31 -13.81 -10.88
C GLU A 188 35.89 -14.85 -11.87
N LEU A 189 35.45 -14.80 -13.14
CA LEU A 189 35.84 -15.70 -14.24
C LEU A 189 35.34 -17.14 -14.09
N ASN A 190 34.28 -17.37 -13.30
CA ASN A 190 33.60 -18.65 -13.24
C ASN A 190 32.64 -18.80 -14.42
N GLU A 191 32.56 -20.00 -14.99
CA GLU A 191 31.64 -20.31 -16.10
C GLU A 191 30.17 -20.15 -15.70
N ILE A 192 29.40 -19.48 -16.55
CA ILE A 192 27.94 -19.37 -16.45
C ILE A 192 27.31 -20.38 -17.44
N PRO A 193 26.45 -21.30 -16.96
CA PRO A 193 25.77 -22.26 -17.84
C PRO A 193 24.92 -21.58 -18.91
N LYS A 194 24.90 -22.14 -20.14
CA LYS A 194 24.12 -21.59 -21.27
C LYS A 194 22.60 -21.62 -21.07
N ASP A 195 22.12 -22.44 -20.14
CA ASP A 195 20.70 -22.50 -19.75
C ASP A 195 20.42 -21.71 -18.46
N ASN A 196 21.38 -20.92 -17.97
CA ASN A 196 21.17 -20.07 -16.81
C ASN A 196 20.13 -18.99 -17.14
N VAL A 197 19.25 -18.72 -16.17
CA VAL A 197 18.12 -17.80 -16.32
C VAL A 197 18.11 -16.81 -15.17
N TYR A 198 18.15 -15.52 -15.49
CA TYR A 198 18.02 -14.44 -14.54
C TYR A 198 16.56 -13.99 -14.44
N LYS A 199 16.12 -13.62 -13.24
CA LYS A 199 14.77 -13.12 -12.96
C LYS A 199 14.87 -11.66 -12.52
N SER A 200 14.02 -10.80 -13.09
CA SER A 200 13.92 -9.40 -12.67
C SER A 200 13.28 -9.26 -11.28
N ASN A 201 13.22 -8.01 -10.79
CA ASN A 201 12.30 -7.65 -9.72
C ASN A 201 10.84 -7.95 -10.12
N ILE A 202 9.97 -8.02 -9.11
CA ILE A 202 8.55 -8.33 -9.27
C ILE A 202 7.74 -7.02 -9.24
N ILE A 203 6.76 -6.93 -10.13
CA ILE A 203 5.72 -5.90 -10.12
C ILE A 203 4.40 -6.57 -9.73
N PRO A 204 3.77 -6.18 -8.60
CA PRO A 204 2.45 -6.67 -8.22
C PRO A 204 1.40 -6.23 -9.24
N TYR A 205 0.65 -7.18 -9.79
CA TYR A 205 -0.54 -6.95 -10.61
C TYR A 205 -1.80 -7.12 -9.76
N LYS A 206 -2.68 -6.13 -9.82
CA LYS A 206 -3.98 -6.13 -9.15
C LYS A 206 -5.11 -6.19 -10.17
N TYR A 207 -5.98 -7.17 -10.00
CA TYR A 207 -7.15 -7.32 -10.86
C TYR A 207 -8.27 -6.38 -10.41
N GLY A 208 -9.02 -5.85 -11.37
CA GLY A 208 -10.17 -4.98 -11.11
C GLY A 208 -10.49 -4.11 -12.32
N ILE A 209 -11.67 -3.48 -12.31
CA ILE A 209 -12.06 -2.50 -13.31
C ILE A 209 -11.39 -1.16 -12.93
N PRO A 210 -10.46 -0.63 -13.75
CA PRO A 210 -9.69 0.55 -13.40
C PRO A 210 -10.53 1.84 -13.41
N ILE A 211 -10.21 2.74 -12.50
CA ILE A 211 -10.72 4.10 -12.39
C ILE A 211 -9.49 5.01 -12.27
N HIS A 212 -9.18 5.76 -13.33
CA HIS A 212 -7.91 6.47 -13.43
C HIS A 212 -8.06 7.97 -13.70
N SER A 213 -9.29 8.47 -13.80
CA SER A 213 -9.55 9.87 -14.12
C SER A 213 -10.79 10.40 -13.42
N LEU A 214 -10.94 11.74 -13.45
CA LEU A 214 -12.17 12.41 -13.00
C LEU A 214 -13.39 11.84 -13.73
N THR A 215 -13.34 11.72 -15.06
CA THR A 215 -14.46 11.24 -15.87
C THR A 215 -14.84 9.81 -15.51
N ASP A 216 -13.86 8.93 -15.28
CA ASP A 216 -14.11 7.56 -14.84
C ASP A 216 -14.77 7.54 -13.47
N MET A 217 -14.26 8.32 -12.51
CA MET A 217 -14.83 8.40 -11.17
C MET A 217 -16.27 8.91 -11.21
N GLU A 218 -16.57 9.94 -12.01
CA GLU A 218 -17.94 10.41 -12.17
C GLU A 218 -18.85 9.35 -12.77
N ALA A 219 -18.41 8.68 -13.85
CA ALA A 219 -19.13 7.60 -14.50
C ALA A 219 -19.40 6.43 -13.54
N PHE A 220 -18.41 6.07 -12.73
CA PHE A 220 -18.51 5.04 -11.72
C PHE A 220 -19.51 5.38 -10.61
N LEU A 221 -19.39 6.56 -10.01
CA LEU A 221 -20.23 6.95 -8.88
C LEU A 221 -21.69 7.19 -9.29
N LYS A 222 -21.93 7.75 -10.50
CA LYS A 222 -23.29 7.98 -11.03
C LYS A 222 -23.89 6.77 -11.75
N HIS A 223 -23.18 5.64 -11.84
CA HIS A 223 -23.62 4.43 -12.55
C HIS A 223 -23.97 4.69 -14.03
N ASP A 224 -23.06 5.34 -14.75
CA ASP A 224 -23.27 5.71 -16.16
C ASP A 224 -23.30 4.47 -17.07
N THR A 225 -24.49 4.15 -17.59
CA THR A 225 -24.71 2.98 -18.44
C THR A 225 -24.21 3.16 -19.87
N ALA A 226 -23.92 4.39 -20.31
CA ALA A 226 -23.45 4.70 -21.65
C ALA A 226 -21.92 4.86 -21.73
N TYR A 227 -21.27 5.18 -20.61
CA TYR A 227 -19.83 5.42 -20.56
C TYR A 227 -19.02 4.14 -20.86
N ASN A 228 -18.11 4.22 -21.83
CA ASN A 228 -17.18 3.13 -22.22
C ASN A 228 -17.85 1.75 -22.31
N GLY A 229 -19.04 1.68 -22.93
CA GLY A 229 -19.77 0.42 -23.11
C GLY A 229 -20.40 -0.12 -21.81
N GLY A 230 -20.64 0.73 -20.82
CA GLY A 230 -21.27 0.36 -19.55
C GLY A 230 -20.32 -0.34 -18.57
N ILE A 231 -19.02 -0.05 -18.66
CA ILE A 231 -17.98 -0.70 -17.85
C ILE A 231 -18.22 -0.56 -16.32
N TYR A 232 -18.90 0.50 -15.89
CA TYR A 232 -19.21 0.75 -14.47
C TYR A 232 -20.64 0.35 -14.05
N THR A 233 -21.33 -0.48 -14.84
CA THR A 233 -22.72 -0.85 -14.55
C THR A 233 -22.88 -1.97 -13.51
N ASP A 234 -21.87 -2.80 -13.30
CA ASP A 234 -21.93 -3.89 -12.31
C ASP A 234 -21.54 -3.42 -10.91
N ARG A 235 -22.54 -3.01 -10.12
CA ARG A 235 -22.35 -2.54 -8.74
C ARG A 235 -21.84 -3.60 -7.76
N SER A 236 -21.65 -4.86 -8.20
CA SER A 236 -21.07 -5.95 -7.40
C SER A 236 -19.63 -6.30 -7.80
N ALA A 237 -19.06 -5.65 -8.82
CA ALA A 237 -17.73 -5.93 -9.31
C ALA A 237 -16.60 -5.41 -8.38
N LEU A 238 -15.36 -5.79 -8.73
CA LEU A 238 -14.13 -5.26 -8.15
C LEU A 238 -13.66 -4.07 -8.97
N TYR A 239 -13.61 -2.90 -8.32
CA TYR A 239 -13.13 -1.64 -8.88
C TYR A 239 -11.82 -1.24 -8.22
N ILE A 240 -10.91 -0.67 -9.01
CA ILE A 240 -9.58 -0.29 -8.54
C ILE A 240 -9.25 1.12 -9.00
N ILE A 241 -8.89 1.99 -8.07
CA ILE A 241 -8.36 3.32 -8.40
C ILE A 241 -6.88 3.16 -8.70
N THR A 242 -6.41 3.70 -9.83
CA THR A 242 -5.03 3.52 -10.30
C THR A 242 -4.25 4.83 -10.39
N ASP A 243 -4.89 5.94 -10.02
CA ASP A 243 -4.30 7.28 -10.02
C ASP A 243 -4.94 8.15 -8.93
N ASN A 244 -4.24 9.20 -8.52
CA ASN A 244 -4.84 10.24 -7.68
C ASN A 244 -5.89 11.02 -8.51
N ILE A 245 -7.09 11.20 -7.97
CA ILE A 245 -8.21 11.81 -8.69
C ILE A 245 -8.62 13.11 -8.00
N ASN A 246 -8.58 14.21 -8.73
CA ASN A 246 -9.08 15.51 -8.28
C ASN A 246 -10.50 15.74 -8.79
N MET A 247 -11.46 15.88 -7.86
CA MET A 247 -12.89 16.08 -8.10
C MET A 247 -13.38 17.52 -7.91
N GLU A 248 -12.47 18.49 -7.78
CA GLU A 248 -12.84 19.91 -7.55
C GLU A 248 -13.75 20.46 -8.66
N LYS A 249 -13.60 19.97 -9.89
CA LYS A 249 -14.42 20.33 -11.05
C LYS A 249 -15.53 19.33 -11.35
N SER A 250 -15.85 18.43 -10.42
CA SER A 250 -16.88 17.43 -10.63
C SER A 250 -18.27 18.07 -10.74
N SER A 251 -19.07 17.49 -11.62
CA SER A 251 -20.49 17.79 -11.85
C SER A 251 -21.44 16.91 -11.04
N LEU A 252 -20.93 16.00 -10.21
CA LEU A 252 -21.74 15.11 -9.39
C LEU A 252 -22.65 15.88 -8.43
N THR A 253 -23.87 15.39 -8.30
CA THR A 253 -24.87 15.91 -7.36
C THR A 253 -25.43 14.77 -6.51
N ASN A 254 -25.96 15.09 -5.34
CA ASN A 254 -26.60 14.08 -4.48
C ASN A 254 -27.70 13.31 -5.23
N ALA A 255 -28.47 13.99 -6.10
CA ALA A 255 -29.50 13.35 -6.91
C ALA A 255 -28.93 12.24 -7.81
N MET A 256 -27.77 12.46 -8.43
CA MET A 256 -27.11 11.46 -9.26
C MET A 256 -26.66 10.24 -8.44
N ILE A 257 -26.05 10.46 -7.26
CA ILE A 257 -25.61 9.36 -6.38
C ILE A 257 -26.79 8.58 -5.80
N ILE A 258 -27.90 9.26 -5.49
CA ILE A 258 -29.15 8.62 -5.08
C ILE A 258 -29.70 7.74 -6.21
N SER A 259 -29.73 8.25 -7.45
CA SER A 259 -30.21 7.50 -8.62
C SER A 259 -29.32 6.32 -9.00
N ALA A 260 -28.01 6.40 -8.74
CA ALA A 260 -27.06 5.31 -8.98
C ALA A 260 -27.34 4.07 -8.09
N GLY A 261 -28.02 4.27 -6.97
CA GLY A 261 -28.46 3.19 -6.09
C GLY A 261 -27.31 2.48 -5.37
N ILE A 262 -27.57 1.23 -5.02
CA ILE A 262 -26.80 0.46 -4.04
C ILE A 262 -25.47 -0.01 -4.63
N PHE A 263 -24.37 0.18 -3.90
CA PHE A 263 -23.08 -0.45 -4.17
C PHE A 263 -22.92 -1.73 -3.34
N LYS A 264 -22.43 -2.82 -3.96
CA LYS A 264 -22.27 -4.13 -3.32
C LYS A 264 -20.89 -4.75 -3.52
N GLY A 265 -20.05 -4.12 -4.33
CA GLY A 265 -18.79 -4.68 -4.79
C GLY A 265 -17.63 -4.39 -3.84
N THR A 266 -16.44 -4.41 -4.44
CA THR A 266 -15.20 -3.98 -3.78
C THR A 266 -14.67 -2.73 -4.46
N LEU A 267 -14.31 -1.70 -3.69
CA LEU A 267 -13.52 -0.56 -4.15
C LEU A 267 -12.16 -0.60 -3.46
N ASP A 268 -11.12 -0.87 -4.22
CA ASP A 268 -9.73 -0.81 -3.75
C ASP A 268 -9.09 0.49 -4.24
N GLY A 269 -8.75 1.38 -3.32
CA GLY A 269 -8.13 2.66 -3.66
C GLY A 269 -6.63 2.55 -3.99
N GLN A 270 -5.98 1.41 -3.70
CA GLN A 270 -4.53 1.22 -3.85
C GLN A 270 -3.69 2.38 -3.28
N TYR A 271 -4.13 2.90 -2.14
CA TYR A 271 -3.59 4.07 -1.43
C TYR A 271 -3.64 5.39 -2.20
N HIS A 272 -4.30 5.45 -3.37
CA HIS A 272 -4.52 6.69 -4.09
C HIS A 272 -5.49 7.62 -3.34
N THR A 273 -5.31 8.90 -3.60
CA THR A 273 -6.12 9.98 -3.03
C THR A 273 -7.20 10.42 -4.00
N VAL A 274 -8.44 10.46 -3.51
CA VAL A 274 -9.56 11.17 -4.15
C VAL A 274 -9.78 12.48 -3.41
N SER A 275 -9.50 13.59 -4.08
CA SER A 275 -9.58 14.94 -3.51
C SER A 275 -10.86 15.66 -3.93
N PHE A 276 -11.43 16.44 -3.01
CA PHE A 276 -12.59 17.30 -3.25
C PHE A 276 -13.89 16.62 -3.72
N PRO A 277 -14.24 15.40 -3.27
CA PRO A 277 -15.54 14.83 -3.65
C PRO A 277 -16.68 15.74 -3.14
N PRO A 278 -17.60 16.17 -4.03
CA PRO A 278 -18.69 17.08 -3.67
C PRO A 278 -19.87 16.37 -2.98
N THR A 279 -19.94 15.05 -3.09
CA THR A 279 -20.99 14.17 -2.59
C THR A 279 -20.36 12.99 -1.85
N PRO A 280 -21.14 12.21 -1.08
CA PRO A 280 -20.71 10.86 -0.72
C PRO A 280 -20.40 10.04 -1.97
N PHE A 281 -19.53 9.04 -1.86
CA PHE A 281 -19.27 8.11 -2.97
C PHE A 281 -20.53 7.33 -3.32
N PHE A 282 -21.21 6.80 -2.31
CA PHE A 282 -22.36 5.93 -2.49
C PHE A 282 -23.51 6.37 -1.59
N ILE A 283 -24.74 6.32 -2.09
CA ILE A 283 -25.91 6.57 -1.26
C ILE A 283 -26.16 5.45 -0.24
N HIS A 284 -25.80 4.22 -0.63
CA HIS A 284 -25.95 3.02 0.17
C HIS A 284 -24.90 1.98 -0.25
N VAL A 285 -24.19 1.42 0.72
CA VAL A 285 -23.26 0.29 0.55
C VAL A 285 -23.81 -0.95 1.28
N THR A 286 -23.98 -2.07 0.58
CA THR A 286 -24.49 -3.31 1.20
C THR A 286 -23.81 -4.58 0.72
N GLY A 287 -23.40 -5.44 1.66
CA GLY A 287 -23.04 -6.83 1.41
C GLY A 287 -24.19 -7.81 1.64
N ASP A 288 -23.97 -9.09 1.38
CA ASP A 288 -24.99 -10.12 1.62
C ASP A 288 -24.95 -10.68 3.05
N SER A 289 -23.78 -10.68 3.70
CA SER A 289 -23.59 -11.19 5.06
C SER A 289 -22.24 -10.74 5.65
N LYS A 290 -21.98 -11.05 6.94
CA LYS A 290 -20.66 -10.82 7.57
C LYS A 290 -19.51 -11.49 6.81
N THR A 291 -19.74 -12.63 6.17
CA THR A 291 -18.72 -13.38 5.41
C THR A 291 -18.69 -13.02 3.92
N SER A 292 -19.61 -12.16 3.47
CA SER A 292 -19.64 -11.62 2.10
C SER A 292 -20.04 -10.14 2.14
N PRO A 293 -19.22 -9.29 2.78
CA PRO A 293 -19.49 -7.86 2.90
C PRO A 293 -19.20 -7.13 1.58
N ALA A 294 -19.75 -5.93 1.43
CA ALA A 294 -19.20 -4.96 0.49
C ALA A 294 -17.92 -4.36 1.11
N VAL A 295 -16.87 -4.16 0.29
CA VAL A 295 -15.53 -3.83 0.78
C VAL A 295 -15.05 -2.51 0.19
N ILE A 296 -14.55 -1.62 1.04
CA ILE A 296 -13.85 -0.40 0.61
C ILE A 296 -12.51 -0.38 1.34
N LYS A 297 -11.40 -0.36 0.59
CA LYS A 297 -10.07 -0.50 1.19
C LYS A 297 -8.97 0.31 0.53
N ASN A 298 -7.89 0.54 1.27
CA ASN A 298 -6.68 1.24 0.82
C ASN A 298 -7.00 2.57 0.14
N LEU A 299 -7.82 3.42 0.75
CA LEU A 299 -8.34 4.62 0.10
C LEU A 299 -8.07 5.86 0.95
N ILE A 300 -7.56 6.91 0.31
CA ILE A 300 -7.42 8.23 0.92
C ILE A 300 -8.47 9.16 0.32
N ILE A 301 -9.25 9.82 1.16
CA ILE A 301 -10.20 10.86 0.77
C ILE A 301 -9.73 12.16 1.40
N ASN A 302 -9.54 13.18 0.58
CA ASN A 302 -9.08 14.48 1.05
C ASN A 302 -10.08 15.58 0.68
N ASN A 303 -10.33 16.48 1.62
CA ASN A 303 -11.14 17.68 1.41
C ASN A 303 -12.55 17.39 0.84
N SER A 304 -13.19 16.34 1.33
CA SER A 304 -14.58 16.05 1.01
C SER A 304 -15.49 17.16 1.53
N LYS A 305 -16.45 17.56 0.69
CA LYS A 305 -17.51 18.53 1.03
C LYS A 305 -18.88 17.88 1.01
N ALA A 306 -18.91 16.54 1.11
CA ALA A 306 -20.14 15.77 1.06
C ALA A 306 -21.13 16.25 2.14
N ASN A 307 -22.27 16.73 1.67
CA ASN A 307 -23.35 17.23 2.52
C ASN A 307 -24.69 16.71 1.99
N ILE A 308 -25.52 16.13 2.85
CA ILE A 308 -26.90 15.76 2.50
C ILE A 308 -27.89 16.55 3.35
N ASN A 309 -28.76 17.29 2.68
CA ASN A 309 -29.82 18.09 3.28
C ASN A 309 -31.17 17.37 3.21
N ALA A 310 -32.17 17.83 3.98
CA ALA A 310 -33.53 17.29 3.94
C ALA A 310 -34.20 17.36 2.57
N SER A 311 -33.82 18.35 1.74
CA SER A 311 -34.35 18.54 0.39
C SER A 311 -33.82 17.53 -0.62
N ASP A 312 -32.70 16.89 -0.36
CA ASP A 312 -32.03 16.01 -1.33
C ASP A 312 -32.74 14.65 -1.48
N THR A 313 -33.42 14.21 -0.42
CA THR A 313 -34.16 12.94 -0.41
C THR A 313 -35.23 12.93 0.66
N SER A 314 -36.34 12.22 0.43
CA SER A 314 -37.37 11.94 1.45
C SER A 314 -37.04 10.74 2.34
N VAL A 315 -36.04 9.94 1.97
CA VAL A 315 -35.66 8.71 2.67
C VAL A 315 -34.80 9.06 3.88
N GLY A 316 -35.35 8.91 5.09
CA GLY A 316 -34.70 9.31 6.35
C GLY A 316 -33.26 8.80 6.49
N HIS A 317 -33.02 7.51 6.25
CA HIS A 317 -31.70 6.91 6.46
C HIS A 317 -30.62 7.34 5.44
N TYR A 318 -31.02 7.99 4.35
CA TYR A 318 -30.09 8.58 3.37
C TYR A 318 -29.72 10.02 3.70
N ARG A 319 -30.28 10.60 4.76
CA ARG A 319 -30.06 12.00 5.16
C ARG A 319 -28.89 12.19 6.13
N SER A 320 -28.02 11.19 6.24
CA SER A 320 -26.89 11.20 7.16
C SER A 320 -25.60 11.65 6.48
N ALA A 321 -24.68 12.25 7.23
CA ALA A 321 -23.35 12.60 6.72
C ALA A 321 -22.46 11.35 6.59
N GLY A 322 -21.67 11.26 5.53
CA GLY A 322 -20.62 10.25 5.39
C GLY A 322 -19.87 10.44 4.07
N ALA A 323 -18.54 10.53 4.13
CA ALA A 323 -17.75 10.71 2.91
C ALA A 323 -17.85 9.51 1.95
N LEU A 324 -17.93 8.29 2.50
CA LEU A 324 -18.16 7.09 1.71
C LEU A 324 -19.65 6.87 1.48
N THR A 325 -20.42 6.83 2.56
CA THR A 325 -21.86 6.59 2.44
C THR A 325 -22.67 7.10 3.63
N PRO A 326 -23.87 7.63 3.39
CA PRO A 326 -24.85 7.89 4.45
C PRO A 326 -25.32 6.61 5.16
N PHE A 327 -25.35 5.47 4.45
CA PHE A 327 -25.98 4.25 4.95
C PHE A 327 -25.24 2.97 4.54
N GLY A 328 -24.99 2.08 5.50
CA GLY A 328 -24.27 0.83 5.32
C GLY A 328 -24.98 -0.40 5.90
N GLU A 329 -24.81 -1.54 5.23
CA GLU A 329 -25.25 -2.87 5.69
C GLU A 329 -24.21 -3.94 5.33
N PHE A 330 -23.61 -4.65 6.29
CA PHE A 330 -22.54 -5.63 6.01
C PHE A 330 -21.37 -5.00 5.20
N VAL A 331 -20.68 -4.06 5.84
CA VAL A 331 -19.61 -3.27 5.20
C VAL A 331 -18.28 -3.56 5.88
N THR A 332 -17.25 -3.75 5.08
CA THR A 332 -15.85 -3.77 5.54
C THR A 332 -15.13 -2.52 5.05
N LEU A 333 -14.52 -1.79 5.98
CA LEU A 333 -13.60 -0.70 5.72
C LEU A 333 -12.20 -1.09 6.22
N GLU A 334 -11.22 -1.08 5.33
CA GLU A 334 -9.83 -1.43 5.66
C GLU A 334 -8.88 -0.34 5.16
N ARG A 335 -8.04 0.23 6.04
CA ARG A 335 -7.05 1.23 5.61
C ARG A 335 -7.67 2.38 4.80
N VAL A 336 -8.71 2.98 5.37
CA VAL A 336 -9.36 4.16 4.81
C VAL A 336 -8.99 5.37 5.65
N LEU A 337 -8.46 6.40 5.00
CA LEU A 337 -8.13 7.67 5.61
C LEU A 337 -9.02 8.78 5.04
N LEU A 338 -9.65 9.57 5.91
CA LEU A 338 -10.34 10.80 5.54
C LEU A 338 -9.64 12.00 6.14
N THR A 339 -9.36 13.01 5.33
CA THR A 339 -8.60 14.20 5.77
C THR A 339 -9.24 15.51 5.34
N GLN A 340 -9.02 16.56 6.16
CA GLN A 340 -9.33 17.97 5.86
C GLN A 340 -10.76 18.20 5.31
N SER A 341 -11.72 17.40 5.77
CA SER A 341 -13.05 17.31 5.18
C SER A 341 -14.08 18.00 6.04
N LYS A 342 -15.11 18.57 5.42
CA LYS A 342 -16.25 19.17 6.13
C LYS A 342 -17.53 18.53 5.64
N LEU A 343 -18.14 17.77 6.53
CA LEU A 343 -19.26 16.89 6.23
C LEU A 343 -20.52 17.35 6.93
N GLY A 344 -21.62 17.29 6.20
CA GLY A 344 -22.93 17.74 6.65
C GLY A 344 -23.99 16.66 6.52
N GLY A 345 -24.76 16.45 7.58
CA GLY A 345 -25.91 15.56 7.58
C GLY A 345 -27.13 16.28 8.11
N TYR A 346 -28.29 16.03 7.51
CA TYR A 346 -29.54 16.51 8.10
C TYR A 346 -29.85 15.74 9.37
N LEU A 347 -29.72 14.40 9.38
CA LEU A 347 -29.94 13.55 10.56
C LEU A 347 -28.62 13.14 11.24
N ASP A 348 -28.23 11.87 11.12
CA ASP A 348 -27.01 11.32 11.73
C ASP A 348 -25.77 11.74 10.91
N GLY A 349 -24.57 11.43 11.39
CA GLY A 349 -23.37 11.79 10.65
C GLY A 349 -22.10 11.13 11.17
N GLY A 350 -21.35 10.53 10.26
CA GLY A 350 -20.00 10.05 10.52
C GLY A 350 -19.02 10.65 9.53
N GLY A 351 -17.73 10.66 9.87
CA GLY A 351 -16.69 10.99 8.91
C GLY A 351 -16.75 10.08 7.68
N LEU A 352 -16.77 8.77 7.91
CA LEU A 352 -16.76 7.76 6.85
C LEU A 352 -18.17 7.28 6.51
N ILE A 353 -18.95 6.87 7.52
CA ILE A 353 -20.29 6.29 7.35
C ILE A 353 -21.31 6.99 8.25
N GLY A 354 -22.46 7.36 7.69
CA GLY A 354 -23.54 7.98 8.48
C GLY A 354 -24.19 7.02 9.45
N LYS A 355 -24.77 5.93 8.96
CA LYS A 355 -25.48 4.93 9.77
C LYS A 355 -25.22 3.52 9.25
N VAL A 356 -25.03 2.57 10.16
CA VAL A 356 -25.00 1.13 9.85
C VAL A 356 -26.19 0.47 10.51
N SER A 357 -27.11 -0.07 9.72
CA SER A 357 -28.38 -0.60 10.20
C SER A 357 -29.03 -1.54 9.19
N ASP A 358 -29.80 -2.53 9.64
CA ASP A 358 -30.52 -3.47 8.78
C ASP A 358 -31.90 -2.97 8.32
N GLU A 359 -32.08 -1.64 8.27
CA GLU A 359 -33.40 -1.03 8.06
C GLU A 359 -33.91 -1.19 6.64
N ILE A 360 -33.05 -1.40 5.65
CA ILE A 360 -33.42 -1.44 4.25
C ILE A 360 -33.57 -2.89 3.79
N THR A 361 -32.53 -3.74 3.94
CA THR A 361 -32.61 -5.12 3.44
C THR A 361 -33.26 -6.09 4.41
N LYS A 362 -33.34 -5.76 5.70
CA LYS A 362 -33.86 -6.64 6.78
C LYS A 362 -33.12 -7.98 6.90
N LYS A 363 -31.90 -8.09 6.36
CA LYS A 363 -31.07 -9.32 6.40
C LYS A 363 -30.12 -9.37 7.62
N GLY A 364 -30.19 -8.38 8.50
CA GLY A 364 -29.16 -8.07 9.48
C GLY A 364 -28.18 -7.03 8.93
N SER A 365 -27.26 -6.58 9.77
CA SER A 365 -26.15 -5.74 9.32
C SER A 365 -24.95 -5.89 10.25
N TYR A 366 -23.78 -5.59 9.72
CA TYR A 366 -22.52 -5.65 10.45
C TYR A 366 -21.54 -4.62 9.88
N LEU A 367 -20.70 -4.04 10.74
CA LEU A 367 -19.56 -3.21 10.33
C LEU A 367 -18.26 -3.91 10.75
N ASP A 368 -17.34 -4.07 9.82
CA ASP A 368 -15.95 -4.44 10.09
C ASP A 368 -15.06 -3.26 9.69
N MET A 369 -14.49 -2.55 10.67
CA MET A 369 -13.63 -1.39 10.42
C MET A 369 -12.27 -1.62 11.05
N HIS A 370 -11.21 -1.65 10.24
CA HIS A 370 -9.85 -1.80 10.74
C HIS A 370 -8.84 -0.92 10.03
N GLU A 371 -7.88 -0.42 10.81
CA GLU A 371 -6.80 0.44 10.32
C GLU A 371 -7.33 1.73 9.65
N CYS A 372 -8.49 2.24 10.08
CA CYS A 372 -9.11 3.45 9.54
C CYS A 372 -8.75 4.69 10.36
N ALA A 373 -8.69 5.85 9.69
CA ALA A 373 -8.32 7.10 10.33
C ALA A 373 -9.11 8.30 9.80
N THR A 374 -9.33 9.29 10.67
CA THR A 374 -9.81 10.62 10.28
C THR A 374 -8.88 11.68 10.86
N SER A 375 -8.54 12.71 10.06
CA SER A 375 -7.61 13.78 10.49
C SER A 375 -8.04 15.14 9.94
N GLY A 376 -8.37 16.08 10.82
CA GLY A 376 -8.87 17.40 10.39
C GLY A 376 -10.26 17.35 9.77
N VAL A 377 -11.16 16.50 10.29
CA VAL A 377 -12.50 16.31 9.74
C VAL A 377 -13.55 16.97 10.62
N ASP A 378 -14.41 17.80 10.04
CA ASP A 378 -15.58 18.37 10.72
C ASP A 378 -16.84 17.58 10.34
N VAL A 379 -17.52 17.03 11.35
CA VAL A 379 -18.82 16.36 11.18
C VAL A 379 -19.90 17.19 11.85
N ILE A 380 -20.85 17.69 11.04
CA ILE A 380 -21.89 18.62 11.48
C ILE A 380 -23.29 18.08 11.18
N GLY A 381 -24.13 17.99 12.21
CA GLY A 381 -25.56 17.68 12.08
C GLY A 381 -26.45 18.92 12.14
N TYR A 382 -27.43 19.06 11.24
CA TYR A 382 -28.19 20.32 11.07
C TYR A 382 -29.65 20.32 11.58
N ASP A 383 -30.37 19.20 11.62
CA ASP A 383 -31.78 19.19 12.05
C ASP A 383 -31.93 19.42 13.58
N LYS A 384 -33.14 19.73 14.06
CA LYS A 384 -33.43 20.07 15.49
C LYS A 384 -33.88 18.92 16.41
N SER A 385 -34.29 17.78 15.84
CA SER A 385 -34.48 16.48 16.53
C SER A 385 -33.16 15.79 17.00
N MET A 386 -33.27 14.59 17.55
CA MET A 386 -32.14 13.78 18.04
C MET A 386 -31.16 13.39 16.94
N ARG A 387 -29.85 13.48 17.21
CA ARG A 387 -28.75 13.15 16.28
C ARG A 387 -27.79 12.12 16.85
N LEU A 388 -27.19 11.33 15.97
CA LEU A 388 -26.03 10.51 16.31
C LEU A 388 -24.83 10.91 15.44
N LEU A 389 -23.85 11.58 16.05
CA LEU A 389 -22.71 12.15 15.36
C LEU A 389 -21.39 11.56 15.86
N GLY A 390 -20.61 10.98 14.96
CA GLY A 390 -19.31 10.40 15.28
C GLY A 390 -18.21 10.91 14.35
N GLY A 391 -16.96 10.88 14.81
CA GLY A 391 -15.83 11.23 13.95
C GLY A 391 -15.62 10.28 12.77
N MET A 392 -16.10 9.04 12.85
CA MET A 392 -16.03 8.03 11.78
C MET A 392 -17.39 7.47 11.40
N VAL A 393 -18.20 7.10 12.39
CA VAL A 393 -19.50 6.46 12.22
C VAL A 393 -20.54 7.24 13.00
N GLY A 394 -21.62 7.70 12.36
CA GLY A 394 -22.68 8.39 13.10
C GLY A 394 -23.40 7.43 14.04
N PHE A 395 -24.04 6.41 13.48
CA PHE A 395 -24.81 5.45 14.25
C PHE A 395 -24.47 3.99 13.90
N LEU A 396 -23.95 3.25 14.88
CA LEU A 396 -23.78 1.80 14.82
C LEU A 396 -25.01 1.10 15.43
N PHE A 397 -26.11 1.02 14.68
CA PHE A 397 -27.35 0.41 15.17
C PHE A 397 -27.23 -1.11 15.34
N SER A 398 -26.40 -1.76 14.54
CA SER A 398 -26.17 -3.21 14.58
C SER A 398 -24.78 -3.58 15.08
N SER A 399 -24.53 -4.87 15.24
CA SER A 399 -23.22 -5.39 15.66
C SER A 399 -22.08 -4.94 14.76
N GLY A 400 -20.87 -4.86 15.29
CA GLY A 400 -19.70 -4.48 14.50
C GLY A 400 -18.41 -4.53 15.29
N GLU A 401 -17.30 -4.40 14.60
CA GLU A 401 -15.97 -4.33 15.20
C GLU A 401 -15.23 -3.12 14.62
N ILE A 402 -14.63 -2.31 15.49
CA ILE A 402 -13.78 -1.17 15.13
C ILE A 402 -12.43 -1.39 15.79
N LYS A 403 -11.39 -1.62 14.99
CA LYS A 403 -10.06 -2.00 15.47
C LYS A 403 -8.97 -1.10 14.92
N ASN A 404 -7.95 -0.85 15.71
CA ASN A 404 -6.74 -0.15 15.29
C ASN A 404 -7.07 1.13 14.51
N SER A 405 -7.90 2.01 15.05
CA SER A 405 -8.47 3.15 14.31
C SER A 405 -8.48 4.41 15.17
N PHE A 406 -8.34 5.58 14.54
CA PHE A 406 -8.26 6.84 15.29
C PHE A 406 -8.85 8.05 14.59
N SER A 407 -9.36 9.01 15.37
CA SER A 407 -9.88 10.30 14.90
C SER A 407 -9.11 11.40 15.61
N ILE A 408 -8.39 12.25 14.85
CA ILE A 408 -7.50 13.27 15.41
C ILE A 408 -7.77 14.63 14.80
N SER A 409 -7.59 15.69 15.60
CA SER A 409 -7.75 17.08 15.17
C SER A 409 -9.05 17.34 14.40
N SER A 410 -10.08 16.55 14.69
CA SER A 410 -11.38 16.55 14.03
C SER A 410 -12.41 17.18 14.98
N SER A 411 -13.57 17.55 14.48
CA SER A 411 -14.65 18.11 15.29
C SER A 411 -15.97 17.37 15.06
N VAL A 412 -16.71 17.14 16.14
CA VAL A 412 -18.04 16.55 16.15
C VAL A 412 -18.98 17.50 16.86
N SER A 413 -19.89 18.10 16.10
CA SER A 413 -20.78 19.12 16.65
C SER A 413 -22.15 19.15 15.98
N SER A 414 -23.14 19.65 16.70
CA SER A 414 -24.40 20.06 16.13
C SER A 414 -24.84 21.38 16.74
N PRO A 415 -25.00 22.45 15.95
CA PRO A 415 -25.47 23.75 16.47
C PRO A 415 -26.91 23.70 17.01
N ASN A 416 -27.68 22.64 16.69
CA ASN A 416 -29.07 22.48 17.08
C ASN A 416 -29.31 21.16 17.85
N ALA A 417 -28.31 20.65 18.56
CA ALA A 417 -28.42 19.39 19.30
C ALA A 417 -29.58 19.42 20.31
N SER A 418 -30.47 18.43 20.23
CA SER A 418 -31.42 18.17 21.32
C SER A 418 -30.72 17.46 22.48
N ASP A 419 -31.31 17.52 23.67
CA ASP A 419 -30.86 16.79 24.87
C ASP A 419 -30.64 15.29 24.65
N ASP A 420 -31.35 14.69 23.70
CA ASP A 420 -31.27 13.27 23.42
C ASP A 420 -30.16 12.91 22.41
N SER A 421 -29.47 13.91 21.84
CA SER A 421 -28.42 13.68 20.84
C SER A 421 -27.22 12.96 21.45
N LEU A 422 -26.62 12.07 20.68
CA LEU A 422 -25.45 11.29 21.06
C LEU A 422 -24.24 11.70 20.23
N MET A 423 -23.13 11.98 20.89
CA MET A 423 -21.90 12.41 20.23
C MET A 423 -20.68 11.65 20.75
N GLY A 424 -19.83 11.20 19.83
CA GLY A 424 -18.56 10.59 20.18
C GLY A 424 -17.44 10.81 19.18
N GLY A 425 -16.19 10.66 19.64
CA GLY A 425 -15.01 10.95 18.82
C GLY A 425 -14.82 10.00 17.64
N ILE A 426 -15.39 8.79 17.71
CA ILE A 426 -15.36 7.77 16.64
C ILE A 426 -16.79 7.40 16.25
N VAL A 427 -17.61 6.97 17.21
CA VAL A 427 -19.00 6.54 17.01
C VAL A 427 -19.95 7.48 17.74
N GLY A 428 -20.96 8.01 17.06
CA GLY A 428 -21.95 8.88 17.70
C GLY A 428 -22.83 8.15 18.70
N GLY A 429 -23.26 6.94 18.39
CA GLY A 429 -23.82 6.02 19.37
C GLY A 429 -23.97 4.62 18.82
N SER A 430 -24.23 3.69 19.73
CA SER A 430 -24.24 2.26 19.44
C SER A 430 -25.45 1.56 20.06
N GLY A 431 -25.90 0.48 19.43
CA GLY A 431 -26.99 -0.35 19.93
C GLY A 431 -28.39 0.08 19.50
N ASP A 432 -29.39 -0.67 19.99
CA ASP A 432 -30.79 -0.42 19.69
C ASP A 432 -31.37 0.66 20.62
N ILE A 433 -31.42 1.89 20.11
CA ILE A 433 -32.03 3.05 20.78
C ILE A 433 -33.56 2.93 20.86
N GLY A 434 -34.16 1.83 20.38
CA GLY A 434 -35.57 1.46 20.48
C GLY A 434 -36.57 2.55 20.07
N ILE A 435 -36.15 3.43 19.17
CA ILE A 435 -36.98 4.46 18.53
C ILE A 435 -37.98 3.81 17.56
N TRP A 436 -37.72 2.58 17.10
CA TRP A 436 -38.45 1.95 15.99
C TRP A 436 -39.21 0.67 16.36
N GLY A 437 -39.57 0.49 17.63
CA GLY A 437 -40.59 -0.48 18.06
C GLY A 437 -40.32 -1.97 17.76
N GLY A 438 -39.12 -2.34 17.31
CA GLY A 438 -38.77 -3.70 16.86
C GLY A 438 -38.62 -4.75 17.97
N ALA A 439 -38.56 -6.02 17.56
CA ALA A 439 -38.28 -7.17 18.42
C ALA A 439 -36.83 -7.14 18.94
N SER A 440 -36.60 -7.81 20.07
CA SER A 440 -35.28 -8.01 20.67
C SER A 440 -34.23 -8.49 19.66
N LYS A 441 -33.16 -7.73 19.48
CA LYS A 441 -32.00 -8.13 18.68
C LYS A 441 -30.80 -8.41 19.57
N ASN A 442 -29.96 -9.36 19.18
CA ASN A 442 -28.63 -9.49 19.78
C ASN A 442 -27.75 -8.37 19.21
N PHE A 443 -27.01 -7.69 20.08
CA PHE A 443 -26.08 -6.65 19.70
C PHE A 443 -24.70 -7.01 20.24
N THR A 444 -23.67 -6.95 19.39
CA THR A 444 -22.29 -7.18 19.80
C THR A 444 -21.39 -6.18 19.11
N ALA A 445 -20.77 -5.30 19.90
CA ALA A 445 -19.76 -4.37 19.42
C ALA A 445 -18.42 -4.58 20.12
N LEU A 446 -17.33 -4.53 19.36
CA LEU A 446 -15.97 -4.54 19.87
C LEU A 446 -15.24 -3.28 19.39
N PHE A 447 -14.66 -2.57 20.33
CA PHE A 447 -13.71 -1.49 20.08
C PHE A 447 -12.37 -1.95 20.64
N GLU A 448 -11.35 -2.02 19.78
CA GLU A 448 -10.04 -2.53 20.16
C GLU A 448 -8.91 -1.65 19.62
N ASN A 449 -8.08 -1.12 20.51
CA ASN A 449 -6.97 -0.23 20.15
C ASN A 449 -7.48 0.97 19.35
N VAL A 450 -8.38 1.75 19.96
CA VAL A 450 -9.04 2.88 19.31
C VAL A 450 -8.81 4.12 20.14
N TYR A 451 -8.56 5.26 19.51
CA TYR A 451 -8.53 6.52 20.24
C TYR A 451 -9.10 7.72 19.48
N ALA A 452 -9.53 8.74 20.23
CA ALA A 452 -9.95 10.02 19.68
C ALA A 452 -9.21 11.19 20.33
N SER A 453 -8.66 12.09 19.52
CA SER A 453 -8.19 13.42 19.91
C SER A 453 -8.93 14.46 19.09
N SER A 454 -10.25 14.45 19.22
CA SER A 454 -11.18 15.30 18.47
C SER A 454 -11.94 16.19 19.44
N GLN A 455 -12.33 17.38 18.99
CA GLN A 455 -13.25 18.25 19.72
C GLN A 455 -14.66 17.68 19.63
N ILE A 456 -15.24 17.31 20.77
CA ILE A 456 -16.55 16.69 20.85
C ILE A 456 -17.44 17.61 21.67
N SER A 457 -18.61 17.96 21.14
CA SER A 457 -19.56 18.78 21.90
C SER A 457 -20.05 18.00 23.13
N ASP A 458 -19.97 18.62 24.32
CA ASP A 458 -20.41 18.03 25.58
C ASP A 458 -21.93 18.14 25.73
N VAL A 459 -22.66 17.34 24.93
CA VAL A 459 -24.11 17.18 25.08
C VAL A 459 -24.43 16.25 26.25
N LYS A 460 -25.69 16.25 26.69
CA LYS A 460 -26.17 15.45 27.83
C LYS A 460 -25.81 13.96 27.72
N ILE A 461 -25.77 13.41 26.50
CA ILE A 461 -25.35 12.04 26.24
C ILE A 461 -24.14 12.05 25.30
N ALA A 462 -22.94 12.03 25.87
CA ALA A 462 -21.70 12.06 25.11
C ALA A 462 -20.69 11.06 25.67
N GLY A 463 -19.74 10.64 24.83
CA GLY A 463 -18.60 9.84 25.23
C GLY A 463 -17.39 10.12 24.34
N GLY A 464 -16.19 10.00 24.88
CA GLY A 464 -14.97 10.43 24.18
C GLY A 464 -14.66 9.67 22.88
N VAL A 465 -15.08 8.41 22.79
CA VAL A 465 -14.95 7.54 21.60
C VAL A 465 -16.32 7.13 21.08
N ASN A 466 -17.17 6.58 21.94
CA ASN A 466 -18.54 6.16 21.62
C ASN A 466 -19.53 7.01 22.41
N GLY A 467 -20.49 7.66 21.77
CA GLY A 467 -21.33 8.63 22.48
C GLY A 467 -22.19 8.02 23.58
N ASN A 468 -22.77 6.84 23.33
CA ASN A 468 -23.34 5.96 24.35
C ASN A 468 -23.67 4.58 23.73
N MET A 469 -23.98 3.62 24.58
CA MET A 469 -24.74 2.43 24.22
C MET A 469 -26.16 2.56 24.77
N SER A 470 -27.13 2.82 23.90
CA SER A 470 -28.54 2.85 24.32
C SER A 470 -29.15 1.46 24.14
N LEU A 471 -29.65 0.88 25.22
CA LEU A 471 -30.36 -0.39 25.21
C LEU A 471 -31.78 -0.15 25.73
N ASN A 472 -32.78 -0.17 24.85
CA ASN A 472 -34.17 0.11 25.25
C ASN A 472 -34.86 -1.01 26.04
N GLY A 473 -34.15 -1.76 26.88
CA GLY A 473 -34.67 -2.88 27.68
C GLY A 473 -35.25 -4.05 26.87
N LYS A 474 -35.27 -3.92 25.53
CA LYS A 474 -35.72 -4.93 24.56
C LYS A 474 -34.55 -5.76 24.04
N THR A 475 -33.31 -5.37 24.25
CA THR A 475 -32.12 -6.13 23.86
C THR A 475 -31.89 -7.22 24.91
N SER A 476 -32.12 -8.48 24.56
CA SER A 476 -31.99 -9.60 25.50
C SER A 476 -30.54 -10.03 25.74
N ASN A 477 -29.63 -9.73 24.80
CA ASN A 477 -28.18 -9.93 24.92
C ASN A 477 -27.41 -8.85 24.15
N ALA A 478 -27.02 -7.77 24.84
CA ALA A 478 -26.14 -6.74 24.30
C ALA A 478 -24.76 -6.84 24.94
N ILE A 479 -23.73 -6.93 24.10
CA ILE A 479 -22.34 -7.00 24.53
C ILE A 479 -21.60 -5.83 23.86
N LEU A 480 -21.02 -4.96 24.68
CA LEU A 480 -20.05 -3.97 24.25
C LEU A 480 -18.72 -4.30 24.92
N THR A 481 -17.70 -4.54 24.10
CA THR A 481 -16.34 -4.80 24.56
C THR A 481 -15.46 -3.62 24.19
N MET A 482 -14.81 -3.03 25.20
CA MET A 482 -13.91 -1.88 25.05
C MET A 482 -12.51 -2.30 25.52
N ASN A 483 -11.61 -2.57 24.57
CA ASN A 483 -10.23 -2.97 24.84
C ASN A 483 -9.27 -1.88 24.37
N ASN A 484 -8.52 -1.26 25.29
CA ASN A 484 -7.60 -0.16 24.97
C ASN A 484 -8.29 0.96 24.16
N VAL A 485 -9.32 1.54 24.75
CA VAL A 485 -10.13 2.59 24.11
C VAL A 485 -10.01 3.89 24.88
N PHE A 486 -9.44 4.92 24.25
CA PHE A 486 -9.03 6.14 24.92
C PHE A 486 -9.48 7.41 24.20
N TYR A 487 -9.59 8.53 24.91
CA TYR A 487 -9.72 9.83 24.28
C TYR A 487 -8.97 10.91 25.02
N ASP A 488 -8.64 11.98 24.31
CA ASP A 488 -7.92 13.11 24.87
C ASP A 488 -8.87 14.08 25.56
N GLN A 489 -8.91 14.02 26.89
CA GLN A 489 -9.73 14.91 27.71
C GLN A 489 -9.20 16.35 27.75
N THR A 490 -7.94 16.58 27.37
CA THR A 490 -7.36 17.93 27.24
C THR A 490 -7.99 18.66 26.06
N ILE A 491 -8.30 17.92 24.98
CA ILE A 491 -8.98 18.42 23.80
C ILE A 491 -10.50 18.48 24.02
N SER A 492 -11.07 17.50 24.74
CA SER A 492 -12.51 17.41 25.03
C SER A 492 -12.79 17.20 26.53
N PRO A 493 -12.73 18.26 27.37
CA PRO A 493 -12.82 18.17 28.84
C PRO A 493 -14.25 18.06 29.40
N GLY A 494 -15.21 17.59 28.60
CA GLY A 494 -16.64 17.60 28.93
C GLY A 494 -17.01 16.71 30.13
N THR A 495 -17.94 17.18 30.95
CA THR A 495 -18.37 16.45 32.16
C THR A 495 -19.19 15.20 31.82
N ASN A 496 -20.04 15.24 30.77
CA ASN A 496 -20.80 14.07 30.36
C ASN A 496 -19.89 13.04 29.68
N LEU A 497 -18.87 13.49 28.95
CA LEU A 497 -17.84 12.63 28.35
C LEU A 497 -17.11 11.78 29.41
N ILE A 498 -16.72 12.39 30.52
CA ILE A 498 -16.01 11.72 31.62
C ILE A 498 -16.93 10.76 32.37
N ALA A 499 -18.18 11.19 32.63
CA ALA A 499 -19.16 10.38 33.33
C ALA A 499 -19.51 9.06 32.60
N ASN A 500 -19.33 9.03 31.28
CA ASN A 500 -19.71 7.91 30.42
C ASN A 500 -18.53 6.97 30.05
N GLN A 501 -17.40 7.02 30.76
CA GLN A 501 -16.16 6.35 30.34
C GLN A 501 -16.25 4.82 30.12
N ASP A 502 -17.15 4.12 30.83
CA ASP A 502 -17.28 2.65 30.74
C ASP A 502 -17.78 2.19 29.37
N VAL A 503 -18.60 3.01 28.69
CA VAL A 503 -19.13 2.74 27.34
C VAL A 503 -18.61 3.73 26.30
N GLY A 504 -18.07 4.86 26.75
CA GLY A 504 -17.61 5.96 25.93
C GLY A 504 -16.10 6.06 25.77
N GLY A 505 -15.31 5.24 26.47
CA GLY A 505 -13.85 5.23 26.38
C GLY A 505 -13.19 5.98 27.52
N ARG A 506 -11.97 5.56 27.88
CA ARG A 506 -11.24 6.07 29.05
C ARG A 506 -10.61 7.43 28.75
N PRO A 507 -10.84 8.47 29.57
CA PRO A 507 -10.15 9.75 29.42
C PRO A 507 -8.66 9.62 29.76
N LEU A 508 -7.81 10.22 28.94
CA LEU A 508 -6.39 10.44 29.20
C LEU A 508 -6.03 11.89 28.85
N TYR A 509 -5.01 12.45 29.51
CA TYR A 509 -4.46 13.74 29.10
C TYR A 509 -3.58 13.56 27.85
N THR A 510 -3.39 14.63 27.06
CA THR A 510 -2.54 14.61 25.85
C THR A 510 -1.17 14.02 26.14
N GLN A 511 -0.57 14.42 27.27
CA GLN A 511 0.76 13.96 27.67
C GLN A 511 0.86 12.45 27.89
N ASP A 512 -0.25 11.75 28.13
CA ASP A 512 -0.31 10.30 28.36
C ASP A 512 -0.69 9.53 27.08
N MET A 513 -1.19 10.25 26.06
CA MET A 513 -1.63 9.67 24.79
C MET A 513 -0.58 9.68 23.68
N ILE A 514 0.57 10.29 23.91
CA ILE A 514 1.61 10.53 22.91
C ILE A 514 2.84 9.64 23.08
N GLY A 515 3.58 9.45 21.99
CA GLY A 515 4.80 8.66 21.98
C GLY A 515 4.59 7.27 22.58
N THR A 516 5.61 6.75 23.24
CA THR A 516 5.58 5.41 23.85
C THR A 516 4.71 5.30 25.11
N LYS A 517 4.11 6.40 25.57
CA LYS A 517 3.25 6.40 26.77
C LYS A 517 1.90 5.72 26.53
N LEU A 518 1.43 5.69 25.27
CA LEU A 518 0.25 4.93 24.83
C LEU A 518 0.63 3.66 24.05
N ASN A 519 1.70 2.97 24.44
CA ASN A 519 2.19 1.77 23.72
C ASN A 519 1.34 0.50 23.90
N VAL A 520 0.18 0.60 24.55
CA VAL A 520 -0.74 -0.53 24.80
C VAL A 520 -1.29 -1.15 23.51
N PHE A 521 -1.19 -0.46 22.37
CA PHE A 521 -1.60 -0.99 21.07
C PHE A 521 -0.53 -1.90 20.41
N GLY A 522 0.69 -1.95 20.95
CA GLY A 522 1.83 -2.72 20.42
C GLY A 522 2.49 -2.09 19.18
N ASP A 523 3.57 -2.72 18.68
CA ASP A 523 4.47 -2.11 17.68
C ASP A 523 4.34 -2.70 16.27
N LYS A 524 3.42 -3.66 16.07
CA LYS A 524 3.26 -4.33 14.76
C LYS A 524 2.53 -3.45 13.74
N LEU A 525 1.49 -2.75 14.17
CA LEU A 525 0.63 -1.91 13.33
C LEU A 525 0.78 -0.43 13.65
N TRP A 526 1.19 -0.09 14.87
CA TRP A 526 1.30 1.28 15.34
C TRP A 526 2.76 1.74 15.38
N THR A 527 2.97 2.99 15.00
CA THR A 527 4.24 3.71 15.08
C THR A 527 4.11 4.81 16.13
N TYR A 528 5.15 4.96 16.95
CA TYR A 528 5.21 5.91 18.05
C TYR A 528 6.36 6.89 17.83
N GLN A 529 6.10 8.17 18.09
CA GLN A 529 7.10 9.23 18.04
C GLN A 529 6.88 10.20 19.20
N ASP A 530 7.94 10.60 19.88
CA ASP A 530 7.87 11.50 21.03
C ASP A 530 7.20 12.82 20.66
N GLY A 531 6.20 13.22 21.45
CA GLY A 531 5.43 14.44 21.19
C GLY A 531 4.28 14.29 20.18
N TYR A 532 4.09 13.11 19.58
CA TYR A 532 3.04 12.84 18.60
C TYR A 532 2.05 11.80 19.11
N TYR A 533 0.79 11.88 18.70
CA TYR A 533 -0.14 10.77 18.86
C TYR A 533 0.33 9.54 18.05
N PRO A 534 0.13 8.30 18.56
CA PRO A 534 0.42 7.08 17.82
C PRO A 534 -0.31 7.03 16.49
N VAL A 535 0.38 6.60 15.44
CA VAL A 535 -0.17 6.54 14.08
C VAL A 535 -0.05 5.12 13.52
N LEU A 536 -0.96 4.76 12.62
CA LEU A 536 -0.86 3.49 11.90
C LEU A 536 0.35 3.50 10.97
N SER A 537 1.03 2.36 10.84
CA SER A 537 2.29 2.25 10.09
C SER A 537 2.13 2.60 8.61
N TRP A 538 0.97 2.30 8.01
CA TRP A 538 0.65 2.66 6.63
C TRP A 538 0.42 4.18 6.43
N LEU A 539 0.31 4.94 7.52
CA LEU A 539 0.10 6.39 7.54
C LEU A 539 1.30 7.19 8.07
N LYS A 540 2.39 6.53 8.48
CA LYS A 540 3.51 7.17 9.20
C LYS A 540 4.18 8.30 8.39
N ASP A 541 4.17 8.18 7.07
CA ASP A 541 4.78 9.13 6.14
C ASP A 541 3.74 10.01 5.42
N HIS A 542 2.45 9.85 5.72
CA HIS A 542 1.39 10.65 5.12
C HIS A 542 1.43 12.08 5.66
N PRO A 543 1.64 13.11 4.82
CA PRO A 543 1.93 14.48 5.30
C PRO A 543 0.84 15.08 6.20
N ILE A 544 -0.43 14.91 5.83
CA ILE A 544 -1.56 15.47 6.59
C ILE A 544 -1.69 14.78 7.95
N THR A 545 -1.51 13.46 7.99
CA THR A 545 -1.61 12.71 9.25
C THR A 545 -0.47 13.11 10.17
N LYS A 546 0.75 13.22 9.64
CA LYS A 546 1.94 13.66 10.39
C LYS A 546 1.79 15.07 10.96
N MET A 547 1.14 15.98 10.23
CA MET A 547 0.79 17.31 10.71
C MET A 547 -0.21 17.24 11.87
N TYR A 548 -1.29 16.47 11.74
CA TYR A 548 -2.35 16.43 12.75
C TYR A 548 -2.03 15.58 13.99
N THR A 549 -1.02 14.71 13.93
CA THR A 549 -0.55 13.97 15.11
C THR A 549 0.41 14.76 15.98
N ALA A 550 1.02 15.84 15.47
CA ALA A 550 1.95 16.68 16.21
C ALA A 550 1.24 17.41 17.36
N THR A 551 1.75 17.27 18.58
CA THR A 551 1.25 18.02 19.75
C THR A 551 2.26 19.08 20.19
N ARG A 552 1.92 19.85 21.24
CA ARG A 552 2.88 20.78 21.86
C ARG A 552 4.18 20.10 22.29
N GLY A 553 4.15 18.83 22.69
CA GLY A 553 5.37 18.10 23.08
C GLY A 553 6.25 17.65 21.93
N ALA A 554 5.83 17.82 20.68
CA ALA A 554 6.71 17.58 19.53
C ALA A 554 7.77 18.70 19.40
N PHE A 555 7.48 19.88 19.95
CA PHE A 555 8.40 21.00 19.98
C PHE A 555 9.50 20.74 21.02
N THR A 556 10.70 21.20 20.72
CA THR A 556 11.87 21.08 21.62
C THR A 556 12.49 22.44 21.85
N SER A 557 13.20 22.63 22.95
CA SER A 557 13.94 23.88 23.17
C SER A 557 15.22 23.89 22.31
N VAL A 558 15.55 25.03 21.69
CA VAL A 558 16.79 25.18 20.90
C VAL A 558 18.02 25.12 21.80
N ILE A 559 17.93 25.72 22.99
CA ILE A 559 18.94 25.61 24.04
C ILE A 559 18.44 24.52 25.01
N PRO A 560 19.21 23.44 25.25
CA PRO A 560 18.80 22.37 26.15
C PRO A 560 18.30 22.90 27.50
N ASP A 561 17.17 22.38 27.95
CA ASP A 561 16.52 22.66 29.23
C ASP A 561 16.11 24.13 29.49
N GLN A 562 16.16 25.02 28.49
CA GLN A 562 15.68 26.40 28.66
C GLN A 562 14.15 26.46 28.77
N THR A 563 13.45 25.60 28.02
CA THR A 563 12.04 25.26 28.24
C THR A 563 11.98 23.75 28.47
N SER A 564 11.49 23.32 29.63
CA SER A 564 11.32 21.89 29.93
C SER A 564 10.21 21.28 29.08
N SER A 565 10.15 19.95 28.96
CA SER A 565 9.05 19.29 28.25
C SER A 565 7.67 19.57 28.88
N GLU A 566 7.61 19.66 30.21
CA GLU A 566 6.37 20.02 30.93
C GLU A 566 5.94 21.46 30.63
N ASP A 567 6.88 22.40 30.67
CA ASP A 567 6.63 23.80 30.33
C ASP A 567 6.21 23.96 28.87
N MET A 568 6.82 23.18 27.96
CA MET A 568 6.44 23.14 26.54
C MET A 568 4.96 22.75 26.37
N PHE A 569 4.52 21.70 27.07
CA PHE A 569 3.12 21.27 27.04
C PHE A 569 2.16 22.34 27.60
N ASN A 570 2.56 22.94 28.72
CA ASN A 570 1.77 23.96 29.41
C ASN A 570 1.79 25.33 28.68
N GLY A 571 2.64 25.48 27.65
CA GLY A 571 2.80 26.75 26.93
C GLY A 571 3.60 27.80 27.70
N SER A 572 4.33 27.40 28.74
CA SER A 572 5.19 28.27 29.56
C SER A 572 6.57 28.41 28.92
N ILE A 573 6.63 29.01 27.73
CA ILE A 573 7.82 29.01 26.89
C ILE A 573 8.87 30.02 27.38
N SER A 574 10.11 29.56 27.52
CA SER A 574 11.30 30.38 27.83
C SER A 574 12.36 30.21 26.74
N GLY A 575 12.58 31.28 25.96
CA GLY A 575 13.56 31.29 24.87
C GLY A 575 13.04 30.74 23.55
N ALA A 576 13.96 30.32 22.67
CA ALA A 576 13.62 29.82 21.35
C ALA A 576 13.25 28.33 21.39
N ILE A 577 12.21 27.97 20.64
CA ILE A 577 11.77 26.58 20.46
C ILE A 577 11.92 26.17 18.99
N LYS A 578 12.25 24.89 18.78
CA LYS A 578 12.43 24.29 17.47
C LYS A 578 11.13 23.64 17.03
N ILE A 579 10.70 23.97 15.82
CA ILE A 579 9.63 23.27 15.11
C ILE A 579 10.05 21.81 14.91
N PRO A 580 9.16 20.82 15.08
CA PRO A 580 9.53 19.42 14.88
C PRO A 580 10.15 19.18 13.50
N GLU A 581 11.26 18.46 13.41
CA GLU A 581 12.02 18.26 12.15
C GLU A 581 11.16 17.70 11.02
N GLU A 582 10.20 16.84 11.37
CA GLU A 582 9.28 16.24 10.43
C GLU A 582 8.34 17.24 9.73
N LEU A 583 8.11 18.40 10.36
CA LEU A 583 7.29 19.50 9.84
C LEU A 583 8.13 20.58 9.14
N GLN A 584 9.45 20.44 9.08
CA GLN A 584 10.35 21.37 8.39
C GLN A 584 10.56 21.01 6.90
N LYS A 585 9.91 19.94 6.41
CA LYS A 585 10.02 19.49 5.02
C LYS A 585 9.25 20.41 4.07
N ASN A 586 9.61 20.40 2.78
CA ASN A 586 8.99 21.21 1.71
C ASN A 586 7.46 21.05 1.56
N ALA A 587 6.85 20.04 2.20
CA ALA A 587 5.41 19.82 2.18
C ALA A 587 4.62 20.79 3.09
N TYR A 588 5.29 21.56 3.95
CA TYR A 588 4.65 22.39 4.96
C TYR A 588 5.04 23.86 4.84
N SER A 589 4.13 24.72 5.28
CA SER A 589 4.36 26.15 5.50
C SER A 589 3.94 26.49 6.92
N ILE A 590 4.73 27.31 7.61
CA ILE A 590 4.54 27.59 9.03
C ILE A 590 4.48 29.10 9.23
N GLU A 591 3.43 29.54 9.91
CA GLU A 591 3.25 30.93 10.30
C GLU A 591 2.77 31.01 11.75
N SER A 592 3.03 32.14 12.39
CA SER A 592 2.44 32.46 13.68
C SER A 592 1.25 33.38 13.47
N THR A 593 0.12 33.03 14.08
CA THR A 593 -1.06 33.89 14.11
C THR A 593 -0.89 35.10 15.03
N ASP A 594 0.12 35.09 15.91
CA ASP A 594 0.55 36.25 16.70
C ASP A 594 2.08 36.38 16.74
N PRO A 595 2.69 37.03 15.74
CA PRO A 595 4.13 37.23 15.65
C PRO A 595 4.74 38.08 16.78
N ASN A 596 3.91 38.80 17.55
CA ASN A 596 4.40 39.58 18.69
C ASN A 596 4.70 38.69 19.90
N ILE A 597 4.02 37.54 20.01
CA ILE A 597 4.24 36.57 21.08
C ILE A 597 5.25 35.51 20.62
N LEU A 598 5.03 34.91 19.45
CA LEU A 598 5.89 33.87 18.91
C LEU A 598 6.22 34.19 17.46
N LYS A 599 7.48 34.52 17.17
CA LYS A 599 7.94 34.82 15.82
C LYS A 599 8.56 33.57 15.19
N VAL A 600 8.16 33.26 13.95
CA VAL A 600 8.84 32.26 13.13
C VAL A 600 10.05 32.92 12.47
N THR A 601 11.22 32.29 12.58
CA THR A 601 12.49 32.76 11.99
C THR A 601 13.11 31.67 11.14
N ASP A 602 13.86 32.07 10.11
CA ASP A 602 14.66 31.13 9.32
C ASP A 602 15.77 30.51 10.19
N GLY A 603 15.80 29.18 10.29
CA GLY A 603 16.69 28.39 11.14
C GLY A 603 15.98 27.16 11.70
#